data_AF-A0AAF0LHI1-F1
#
_entry.id   AF-A0AAF0LHI1-F1
#
_cell.length_a   1.000
_cell.length_b   1.000
_cell.length_c   1.000
_cell.angle_alpha   90.00
_cell.angle_beta   90.00
_cell.angle_gamma   90.00
#
_symmetry.space_group_name_H-M   'P 1'
#
loop_
_entity.id
_entity.type
_entity.pdbx_description
1 polymer ?
#
loop_
_entity_poly.entity_id
_entity_poly.type
_entity_poly.pdbx_seq_one_letter_code
_entity_poly.pdbx_strand_id
1 'polypeptide(L)'
;MNAQLREKHTGVPTDNGGRYAGHERAADDITLTAAPEAESDPTWDTEPYVPVHTLSPHLVPLALAAIDKANKRLARYGIDGRFEGTLEDGTEHLDDRTIPVTYLTLSRPHLELSGWTFTGTHDVTDDGQMLHYPATTDLPVPEVTDTTCEFCGKSRRRERVYTLHHSTDGSKQVGKSCLEAFLGVKPKGLWALEWTLDEKDLDDADDAVRWSSAGSDVFDAEELLAAAASTTGNGESFVAKSRASMEHPATSDALIMQWDAAHDAITDDGRQFARDTLTWLRTTDEIGDYIGNLKASLIPKDGTQKWVARKHVGIAVSAISAYRRHLDREAEMAAKEKARQEYQPGFVAPVGEKIAPAPATIVGVFHPEPRSLGYGRMAYTTIVKMIDASGHQVTWFASGTKMFEVGSKVNYAGTVKDHSEYQGVDQTIITRAKITDPDTGDKLGD
;
A
#
# COMPACT_ATOMS: atom_id res chain seq x y z
N MET A 1 -52.61 -17.78 16.86
CA MET A 1 -52.64 -17.93 18.32
C MET A 1 -51.63 -19.01 18.70
N ASN A 2 -50.42 -18.61 19.08
CA ASN A 2 -49.52 -19.34 19.99
C ASN A 2 -48.20 -18.55 20.09
N ALA A 3 -48.06 -17.87 21.22
CA ALA A 3 -46.87 -17.17 21.66
C ALA A 3 -45.96 -18.17 22.37
N GLN A 4 -44.66 -18.17 22.05
CA GLN A 4 -43.65 -18.83 22.87
C GLN A 4 -42.75 -17.78 23.51
N LEU A 5 -42.77 -17.81 24.84
CA LEU A 5 -42.05 -16.98 25.79
C LEU A 5 -40.54 -17.25 25.71
N ARG A 6 -39.73 -16.19 25.75
CA ARG A 6 -38.29 -16.27 26.01
C ARG A 6 -38.05 -16.24 27.52
N GLU A 7 -37.46 -17.30 28.05
CA GLU A 7 -37.00 -17.39 29.43
C GLU A 7 -35.72 -16.55 29.63
N LYS A 8 -35.69 -15.79 30.72
CA LYS A 8 -34.52 -15.11 31.27
C LYS A 8 -33.82 -16.07 32.23
N HIS A 9 -32.56 -16.42 31.96
CA HIS A 9 -31.70 -17.03 32.97
C HIS A 9 -30.97 -15.95 33.77
N THR A 10 -31.21 -15.96 35.08
CA THR A 10 -30.52 -15.19 36.11
C THR A 10 -29.73 -16.13 37.03
N GLY A 11 -28.48 -15.73 37.34
CA GLY A 11 -27.70 -16.19 38.50
C GLY A 11 -26.55 -17.14 38.18
N VAL A 12 -25.40 -17.17 38.87
CA VAL A 12 -24.81 -16.47 40.05
C VAL A 12 -23.30 -16.86 40.06
N PRO A 13 -22.38 -16.13 40.72
CA PRO A 13 -20.92 -16.21 40.54
C PRO A 13 -20.24 -17.24 41.45
N THR A 14 -19.05 -17.72 41.09
CA THR A 14 -18.10 -18.30 42.06
C THR A 14 -16.64 -17.99 41.72
N ASP A 15 -15.97 -17.53 42.76
CA ASP A 15 -14.55 -17.35 43.01
C ASP A 15 -13.80 -18.70 42.93
N ASN A 16 -12.54 -18.70 42.49
CA ASN A 16 -11.57 -19.77 42.78
C ASN A 16 -10.14 -19.28 42.48
N GLY A 17 -9.54 -18.66 43.48
CA GLY A 17 -8.09 -18.64 43.63
C GLY A 17 -7.54 -20.06 43.79
N GLY A 18 -6.48 -20.38 43.06
CA GLY A 18 -5.74 -21.63 43.17
C GLY A 18 -4.26 -21.43 42.88
N ARG A 19 -3.47 -21.26 43.94
CA ARG A 19 -2.01 -21.36 43.94
C ARG A 19 -1.61 -22.82 43.70
N TYR A 20 -0.67 -23.08 42.79
CA TYR A 20 0.25 -24.23 42.92
C TYR A 20 1.68 -23.81 42.57
N ALA A 21 2.57 -24.20 43.45
CA ALA A 21 3.99 -23.93 43.45
C ALA A 21 4.79 -25.01 42.69
N GLY A 22 5.93 -24.59 42.14
CA GLY A 22 7.20 -25.30 42.27
C GLY A 22 7.35 -26.64 41.53
N HIS A 23 7.97 -26.60 40.36
CA HIS A 23 9.02 -27.56 40.03
C HIS A 23 10.12 -26.87 39.20
N GLU A 24 11.23 -26.58 39.87
CA GLU A 24 12.51 -26.30 39.24
C GLU A 24 12.99 -27.56 38.51
N ARG A 25 13.40 -27.38 37.25
CA ARG A 25 14.44 -28.21 36.62
C ARG A 25 15.45 -27.26 35.99
N ALA A 26 16.66 -27.31 36.54
CA ALA A 26 17.87 -26.75 35.96
C ALA A 26 18.42 -27.66 34.84
N ALA A 27 19.34 -27.07 34.06
CA ALA A 27 20.16 -27.63 32.97
C ALA A 27 19.42 -27.69 31.61
N ASP A 28 19.86 -27.05 30.53
CA ASP A 28 21.20 -26.67 30.10
C ASP A 28 21.24 -25.35 29.31
N ASP A 29 22.37 -24.66 29.38
CA ASP A 29 22.74 -23.47 28.61
C ASP A 29 22.60 -23.73 27.10
N ILE A 30 21.56 -23.16 26.50
CA ILE A 30 21.53 -22.86 25.07
C ILE A 30 21.52 -21.34 24.97
N THR A 31 22.71 -20.75 24.88
CA THR A 31 22.89 -19.40 24.36
C THR A 31 22.47 -19.41 22.88
N LEU A 32 21.17 -19.19 22.64
CA LEU A 32 20.67 -18.68 21.37
C LEU A 32 21.24 -17.27 21.22
N THR A 33 22.38 -17.16 20.53
CA THR A 33 22.81 -15.89 19.95
C THR A 33 21.64 -15.34 19.16
N ALA A 34 21.14 -14.18 19.59
CA ALA A 34 20.06 -13.47 18.94
C ALA A 34 20.30 -13.46 17.43
N ALA A 35 19.27 -13.85 16.68
CA ALA A 35 19.24 -13.61 15.25
C ALA A 35 19.59 -12.13 15.03
N PRO A 36 20.45 -11.78 14.05
CA PRO A 36 20.63 -10.39 13.70
C PRO A 36 19.25 -9.82 13.46
N GLU A 37 18.92 -8.72 14.16
CA GLU A 37 17.70 -7.95 13.95
C GLU A 37 17.52 -7.86 12.44
N ALA A 38 16.41 -8.36 11.93
CA ALA A 38 16.01 -8.08 10.58
C ALA A 38 16.01 -6.55 10.50
N GLU A 39 16.98 -5.98 9.81
CA GLU A 39 16.91 -4.59 9.38
C GLU A 39 15.58 -4.50 8.65
N SER A 40 14.59 -3.94 9.34
CA SER A 40 13.36 -3.50 8.73
C SER A 40 13.80 -2.44 7.74
N ASP A 41 14.01 -2.83 6.49
CA ASP A 41 14.24 -1.91 5.39
C ASP A 41 13.09 -0.89 5.43
N PRO A 42 13.34 0.36 5.86
CA PRO A 42 12.30 1.33 6.08
C PRO A 42 12.06 2.01 4.76
N THR A 43 11.56 1.28 3.78
CA THR A 43 11.18 1.87 2.52
C THR A 43 9.75 1.47 2.21
N TRP A 44 8.86 2.45 2.49
CA TRP A 44 7.50 2.63 1.96
C TRP A 44 6.32 2.17 2.83
N ASP A 45 6.08 2.92 3.92
CA ASP A 45 4.71 3.27 4.36
C ASP A 45 4.64 4.60 5.16
N THR A 46 5.59 5.51 4.93
CA THR A 46 5.64 6.81 5.61
C THR A 46 5.30 8.00 4.72
N GLU A 47 5.04 7.80 3.42
CA GLU A 47 4.51 8.90 2.61
C GLU A 47 3.04 9.12 2.99
N PRO A 48 2.69 10.29 3.56
CA PRO A 48 1.32 10.56 3.92
C PRO A 48 0.47 10.48 2.66
N TYR A 49 -0.62 9.71 2.70
CA TYR A 49 -1.59 9.70 1.60
C TYR A 49 -2.04 11.14 1.31
N VAL A 50 -1.72 11.63 0.12
CA VAL A 50 -2.14 12.95 -0.37
C VAL A 50 -3.23 12.74 -1.41
N PRO A 51 -4.48 13.14 -1.15
CA PRO A 51 -5.56 12.95 -2.11
C PRO A 51 -5.34 13.84 -3.35
N VAL A 52 -5.36 13.19 -4.52
CA VAL A 52 -5.38 13.84 -5.84
C VAL A 52 -6.78 13.72 -6.42
N HIS A 53 -7.35 14.84 -6.83
CA HIS A 53 -8.69 14.95 -7.38
C HIS A 53 -8.64 15.44 -8.83
N THR A 54 -9.25 14.70 -9.75
CA THR A 54 -9.43 15.16 -11.13
C THR A 54 -10.65 16.08 -11.19
N LEU A 55 -10.49 17.28 -11.74
CA LEU A 55 -11.55 18.27 -11.90
C LEU A 55 -11.66 18.73 -13.35
N SER A 56 -12.87 19.05 -13.80
CA SER A 56 -13.00 19.86 -15.01
C SER A 56 -12.42 21.28 -14.78
N PRO A 57 -11.74 21.93 -15.74
CA PRO A 57 -11.07 23.23 -15.53
C PRO A 57 -12.02 24.34 -15.09
N HIS A 58 -13.28 24.27 -15.53
CA HIS A 58 -14.32 25.21 -15.13
C HIS A 58 -14.76 25.07 -13.66
N LEU A 59 -14.45 23.94 -13.00
CA LEU A 59 -14.73 23.70 -11.59
C LEU A 59 -13.58 24.13 -10.67
N VAL A 60 -12.40 24.41 -11.21
CA VAL A 60 -11.23 24.87 -10.42
C VAL A 60 -11.56 26.10 -9.56
N PRO A 61 -12.26 27.14 -10.05
CA PRO A 61 -12.64 28.28 -9.21
C PRO A 61 -13.57 27.88 -8.05
N LEU A 62 -14.47 26.92 -8.26
CA LEU A 62 -15.37 26.41 -7.21
C LEU A 62 -14.61 25.62 -6.16
N ALA A 63 -13.69 24.76 -6.58
CA ALA A 63 -12.83 23.99 -5.69
C ALA A 63 -11.95 24.92 -4.83
N LEU A 64 -11.28 25.92 -5.43
CA LEU A 64 -10.49 26.91 -4.70
C LEU A 64 -11.36 27.75 -3.73
N ALA A 65 -12.57 28.13 -4.13
CA ALA A 65 -13.52 28.81 -3.24
C ALA A 65 -13.95 27.92 -2.07
N ALA A 66 -14.08 26.61 -2.28
CA ALA A 66 -14.36 25.65 -1.21
C ALA A 66 -13.18 25.53 -0.23
N ILE A 67 -11.92 25.49 -0.71
CA ILE A 67 -10.70 25.56 0.13
C ILE A 67 -10.71 26.83 0.98
N ASP A 68 -10.93 27.99 0.36
CA ASP A 68 -10.94 29.27 1.04
C ASP A 68 -12.06 29.34 2.10
N LYS A 69 -13.26 28.86 1.76
CA LYS A 69 -14.39 28.78 2.71
C LYS A 69 -14.08 27.86 3.89
N ALA A 70 -13.40 26.73 3.65
CA ALA A 70 -12.92 25.83 4.69
C ALA A 70 -11.89 26.52 5.60
N ASN A 71 -10.85 27.13 5.02
CA ASN A 71 -9.80 27.84 5.75
C ASN A 71 -10.34 29.05 6.55
N LYS A 72 -11.28 29.82 5.99
CA LYS A 72 -11.99 30.89 6.69
C LYS A 72 -12.86 30.38 7.84
N ARG A 73 -13.37 29.14 7.76
CA ARG A 73 -14.06 28.51 8.90
C ARG A 73 -13.05 28.11 9.97
N LEU A 74 -11.96 27.43 9.60
CA LEU A 74 -10.89 27.05 10.52
C LEU A 74 -10.35 28.27 11.30
N ALA A 75 -10.05 29.36 10.58
CA ALA A 75 -9.60 30.61 11.19
C ALA A 75 -10.64 31.22 12.16
N ARG A 76 -11.94 31.17 11.84
CA ARG A 76 -13.00 31.66 12.73
C ARG A 76 -13.10 30.86 14.03
N TYR A 77 -12.74 29.58 13.99
CA TYR A 77 -12.73 28.71 15.16
C TYR A 77 -11.37 28.68 15.87
N GLY A 78 -10.39 29.49 15.44
CA GLY A 78 -9.06 29.54 16.07
C GLY A 78 -8.20 28.30 15.81
N ILE A 79 -8.48 27.56 14.74
CA ILE A 79 -7.65 26.43 14.30
C ILE A 79 -6.56 26.99 13.40
N ASP A 80 -5.31 26.59 13.60
CA ASP A 80 -4.17 27.09 12.81
C ASP A 80 -3.96 26.34 11.49
N GLY A 81 -4.31 25.05 11.44
CA GLY A 81 -4.17 24.22 10.24
C GLY A 81 -4.92 24.77 9.02
N ARG A 82 -4.29 24.77 7.85
CA ARG A 82 -4.87 25.25 6.57
C ARG A 82 -4.73 24.20 5.47
N PHE A 83 -5.78 24.06 4.68
CA PHE A 83 -5.75 23.30 3.44
C PHE A 83 -5.02 24.11 2.36
N GLU A 84 -4.10 23.45 1.66
CA GLU A 84 -3.36 23.99 0.54
C GLU A 84 -3.59 23.08 -0.67
N GLY A 85 -3.99 23.66 -1.79
CA GLY A 85 -4.22 22.93 -3.04
C GLY A 85 -3.14 23.27 -4.05
N THR A 86 -2.48 22.27 -4.63
CA THR A 86 -1.67 22.42 -5.84
C THR A 86 -2.46 21.95 -7.04
N LEU A 87 -2.38 22.71 -8.14
CA LEU A 87 -3.10 22.44 -9.39
C LEU A 87 -2.10 22.08 -10.48
N GLU A 88 -2.43 21.06 -11.25
CA GLU A 88 -1.70 20.67 -12.46
C GLU A 88 -2.69 20.49 -13.59
N ASP A 89 -2.51 21.25 -14.68
CA ASP A 89 -3.38 21.14 -15.85
C ASP A 89 -3.09 19.86 -16.63
N GLY A 90 -4.15 19.26 -17.15
CA GLY A 90 -4.07 18.04 -17.94
C GLY A 90 -5.16 17.93 -18.99
N THR A 91 -5.19 16.77 -19.62
CA THR A 91 -6.13 16.39 -20.68
C THR A 91 -6.39 14.91 -20.55
N GLU A 92 -7.66 14.52 -20.46
CA GLU A 92 -8.08 13.13 -20.45
C GLU A 92 -8.66 12.75 -21.82
N HIS A 93 -8.30 11.55 -22.28
CA HIS A 93 -8.84 10.97 -23.50
C HIS A 93 -10.02 10.07 -23.14
N LEU A 94 -11.22 10.51 -23.50
CA LEU A 94 -12.45 9.76 -23.35
C LEU A 94 -13.00 9.45 -24.74
N ASP A 95 -12.95 8.17 -25.13
CA ASP A 95 -13.30 7.68 -26.46
C ASP A 95 -12.58 8.46 -27.58
N ASP A 96 -13.32 9.22 -28.40
CA ASP A 96 -12.84 10.02 -29.54
C ASP A 96 -12.54 11.49 -29.18
N ARG A 97 -12.52 11.85 -27.89
CA ARG A 97 -12.42 13.25 -27.44
C ARG A 97 -11.33 13.44 -26.41
N THR A 98 -10.60 14.53 -26.57
CA THR A 98 -9.68 15.04 -25.56
C THR A 98 -10.42 16.10 -24.74
N ILE A 99 -10.55 15.88 -23.44
CA ILE A 99 -11.21 16.77 -22.50
C ILE A 99 -10.13 17.40 -21.61
N PRO A 100 -10.02 18.73 -21.51
CA PRO A 100 -9.10 19.34 -20.57
C PRO A 100 -9.58 19.04 -19.14
N VAL A 101 -8.65 18.71 -18.25
CA VAL A 101 -8.86 18.46 -16.82
C VAL A 101 -7.82 19.24 -16.01
N THR A 102 -8.03 19.37 -14.71
CA THR A 102 -7.05 19.91 -13.77
C THR A 102 -6.98 18.97 -12.58
N TYR A 103 -5.79 18.47 -12.26
CA TYR A 103 -5.52 17.66 -11.08
C TYR A 103 -5.28 18.57 -9.87
N LEU A 104 -6.09 18.43 -8.83
CA LEU A 104 -5.98 19.13 -7.56
C LEU A 104 -5.45 18.18 -6.49
N THR A 105 -4.22 18.42 -6.05
CA THR A 105 -3.62 17.73 -4.89
C THR A 105 -3.85 18.58 -3.65
N LEU A 106 -4.53 18.04 -2.63
CA LEU A 106 -4.84 18.80 -1.41
C LEU A 106 -4.02 18.33 -0.20
N SER A 107 -3.43 19.29 0.52
CA SER A 107 -2.74 19.04 1.78
C SER A 107 -3.67 18.57 2.90
N ARG A 108 -3.12 17.86 3.88
CA ARG A 108 -3.79 17.44 5.11
C ARG A 108 -3.21 18.16 6.31
N PRO A 109 -3.73 19.36 6.66
CA PRO A 109 -3.26 20.08 7.83
C PRO A 109 -3.54 19.29 9.12
N HIS A 110 -2.68 19.54 10.11
CA HIS A 110 -2.98 19.19 11.49
C HIS A 110 -4.19 20.00 11.98
N LEU A 111 -5.23 19.31 12.45
CA LEU A 111 -6.46 19.92 12.92
C LEU A 111 -6.58 19.69 14.42
N GLU A 112 -6.33 20.76 15.17
CA GLU A 112 -6.43 20.78 16.62
C GLU A 112 -7.38 21.90 17.03
N LEU A 113 -8.34 21.58 17.91
CA LEU A 113 -9.19 22.57 18.56
C LEU A 113 -9.46 22.14 20.00
N SER A 114 -9.23 23.06 20.94
CA SER A 114 -9.46 22.81 22.38
C SER A 114 -8.81 21.52 22.87
N GLY A 115 -7.58 21.24 22.42
CA GLY A 115 -6.78 20.07 22.77
C GLY A 115 -7.19 18.76 22.08
N TRP A 116 -8.25 18.77 21.25
CA TRP A 116 -8.65 17.61 20.46
C TRP A 116 -7.99 17.63 19.09
N THR A 117 -7.25 16.57 18.79
CA THR A 117 -6.57 16.35 17.50
C THR A 117 -7.28 15.26 16.72
N PHE A 118 -7.43 15.46 15.41
CA PHE A 118 -7.93 14.43 14.50
C PHE A 118 -6.92 13.29 14.30
N THR A 119 -7.33 12.04 14.51
CA THR A 119 -6.42 10.87 14.41
C THR A 119 -6.79 9.85 13.34
N GLY A 120 -7.99 9.89 12.75
CA GLY A 120 -8.32 8.96 11.67
C GLY A 120 -9.76 9.01 11.19
N THR A 121 -9.95 8.50 9.97
CA THR A 121 -11.26 8.23 9.35
C THR A 121 -11.45 6.73 9.24
N HIS A 122 -12.67 6.26 9.47
CA HIS A 122 -13.01 4.84 9.36
C HIS A 122 -14.26 4.66 8.50
N ASP A 123 -14.14 3.95 7.38
CA ASP A 123 -15.24 3.64 6.47
C ASP A 123 -15.81 2.25 6.76
N VAL A 124 -17.08 2.05 6.44
CA VAL A 124 -17.78 0.78 6.65
C VAL A 124 -18.06 0.11 5.32
N THR A 125 -17.68 -1.15 5.15
CA THR A 125 -18.12 -1.98 4.02
C THR A 125 -19.60 -2.34 4.12
N ASP A 126 -20.17 -2.82 3.02
CA ASP A 126 -21.59 -3.21 2.99
C ASP A 126 -21.93 -4.37 3.94
N ASP A 127 -20.96 -5.25 4.23
CA ASP A 127 -21.05 -6.33 5.23
C ASP A 127 -20.62 -5.90 6.65
N GLY A 128 -20.40 -4.61 6.87
CA GLY A 128 -20.20 -4.03 8.20
C GLY A 128 -18.78 -4.22 8.77
N GLN A 129 -17.80 -4.52 7.94
CA GLN A 129 -16.39 -4.48 8.31
C GLN A 129 -15.85 -3.05 8.23
N MET A 130 -14.77 -2.77 8.95
CA MET A 130 -14.17 -1.43 9.02
C MET A 130 -12.94 -1.33 8.15
N LEU A 131 -12.81 -0.20 7.45
CA LEU A 131 -11.58 0.22 6.80
C LEU A 131 -11.00 1.39 7.60
N HIS A 132 -9.74 1.32 7.97
CA HIS A 132 -9.04 2.26 8.83
C HIS A 132 -8.10 3.14 8.02
N TYR A 133 -8.24 4.46 8.18
CA TYR A 133 -7.38 5.46 7.55
C TYR A 133 -6.84 6.39 8.63
N PRO A 134 -5.71 6.03 9.27
CA PRO A 134 -5.09 6.88 10.29
C PRO A 134 -4.65 8.21 9.69
N ALA A 135 -4.71 9.26 10.50
CA ALA A 135 -4.08 10.53 10.18
C ALA A 135 -2.56 10.41 10.34
N THR A 136 -1.80 11.31 9.71
CA THR A 136 -0.35 11.39 9.87
C THR A 136 -0.02 11.98 11.24
N THR A 137 -0.04 11.14 12.27
CA THR A 137 0.16 11.53 13.66
C THR A 137 0.71 10.36 14.48
N ASP A 138 1.54 10.65 15.47
CA ASP A 138 2.03 9.66 16.44
C ASP A 138 1.03 9.43 17.59
N LEU A 139 -0.17 10.02 17.49
CA LEU A 139 -1.19 9.93 18.53
C LEU A 139 -1.93 8.57 18.49
N PRO A 140 -2.33 8.04 19.66
CA PRO A 140 -3.07 6.79 19.74
C PRO A 140 -4.39 6.81 18.96
N VAL A 141 -4.54 5.89 18.01
CA VAL A 141 -5.82 5.60 17.34
C VAL A 141 -6.52 4.48 18.12
N PRO A 142 -7.74 4.70 18.63
CA PRO A 142 -8.47 3.65 19.32
C PRO A 142 -8.91 2.56 18.34
N GLU A 143 -9.10 1.33 18.83
CA GLU A 143 -9.67 0.25 18.04
C GLU A 143 -11.13 0.59 17.67
N VAL A 144 -11.43 0.56 16.37
CA VAL A 144 -12.75 0.90 15.83
C VAL A 144 -13.42 -0.34 15.27
N THR A 145 -14.39 -0.90 15.99
CA THR A 145 -15.06 -2.15 15.58
C THR A 145 -16.52 -1.95 15.19
N ASP A 146 -17.09 -0.78 15.48
CA ASP A 146 -18.49 -0.48 15.21
C ASP A 146 -18.70 1.00 14.82
N THR A 147 -19.96 1.39 14.63
CA THR A 147 -20.32 2.76 14.24
C THR A 147 -20.85 3.58 15.42
N THR A 148 -20.70 3.12 16.66
CA THR A 148 -21.26 3.74 17.86
C THR A 148 -20.52 5.04 18.17
N CYS A 149 -21.25 6.14 18.32
CA CYS A 149 -20.62 7.41 18.63
C CYS A 149 -20.48 7.57 20.14
N GLU A 150 -19.26 7.73 20.65
CA GLU A 150 -18.98 7.85 22.09
C GLU A 150 -19.34 9.23 22.67
N PHE A 151 -19.53 10.23 21.81
CA PHE A 151 -20.00 11.54 22.24
C PHE A 151 -21.51 11.58 22.50
N CYS A 152 -22.32 11.08 21.57
CA CYS A 152 -23.78 11.12 21.70
C CYS A 152 -24.41 9.79 22.16
N GLY A 153 -23.62 8.73 22.29
CA GLY A 153 -24.05 7.37 22.64
C GLY A 153 -24.88 6.65 21.58
N LYS A 154 -25.17 7.26 20.43
CA LYS A 154 -26.07 6.68 19.42
C LYS A 154 -25.33 5.73 18.48
N SER A 155 -25.77 4.47 18.43
CA SER A 155 -25.46 3.55 17.33
C SER A 155 -26.45 3.77 16.18
N ARG A 156 -25.94 4.04 14.98
CA ARG A 156 -26.70 4.32 13.75
C ARG A 156 -25.98 3.64 12.61
N ARG A 157 -26.68 3.26 11.54
CA ARG A 157 -26.05 2.75 10.31
C ARG A 157 -25.30 3.88 9.59
N ARG A 158 -24.10 4.21 10.08
CA ARG A 158 -23.21 5.21 9.51
C ARG A 158 -22.33 4.54 8.46
N GLU A 159 -22.06 5.26 7.37
CA GLU A 159 -21.05 4.83 6.40
C GLU A 159 -19.62 5.13 6.88
N ARG A 160 -19.49 6.06 7.84
CA ARG A 160 -18.22 6.51 8.40
C ARG A 160 -18.30 6.91 9.86
N VAL A 161 -17.19 6.70 10.56
CA VAL A 161 -16.87 7.29 11.87
C VAL A 161 -15.45 7.88 11.84
N TYR A 162 -15.14 8.69 12.85
CA TYR A 162 -13.88 9.41 12.95
C TYR A 162 -13.30 9.23 14.34
N THR A 163 -11.98 9.25 14.45
CA THR A 163 -11.28 9.20 15.72
C THR A 163 -10.56 10.51 16.01
N LEU A 164 -10.61 10.89 17.28
CA LEU A 164 -9.97 12.07 17.83
C LEU A 164 -9.16 11.67 19.06
N HIS A 165 -8.14 12.45 19.41
CA HIS A 165 -7.35 12.28 20.62
C HIS A 165 -7.20 13.59 21.38
N HIS A 166 -7.36 13.55 22.70
CA HIS A 166 -7.05 14.64 23.61
C HIS A 166 -6.04 14.18 24.65
N SER A 167 -5.03 15.01 24.93
CA SER A 167 -3.91 14.66 25.82
C SER A 167 -4.35 14.25 27.23
N THR A 168 -5.44 14.82 27.75
CA THR A 168 -6.00 14.46 29.08
C THR A 168 -7.20 13.52 29.03
N ASP A 169 -8.01 13.58 27.97
CA ASP A 169 -9.34 12.93 27.93
C ASP A 169 -9.31 11.62 27.13
N GLY A 170 -8.14 11.30 26.56
CA GLY A 170 -7.90 10.10 25.74
C GLY A 170 -8.51 10.21 24.35
N SER A 171 -8.63 9.06 23.69
CA SER A 171 -9.18 8.98 22.34
C SER A 171 -10.71 8.81 22.34
N LYS A 172 -11.37 9.29 21.29
CA LYS A 172 -12.83 9.14 21.09
C LYS A 172 -13.21 8.79 19.67
N GLN A 173 -14.17 7.88 19.53
CA GLN A 173 -14.87 7.60 18.26
C GLN A 173 -16.14 8.46 18.14
N VAL A 174 -16.25 9.22 17.05
CA VAL A 174 -17.37 10.14 16.82
C VAL A 174 -17.95 10.02 15.41
N GLY A 175 -19.25 10.31 15.28
CA GLY A 175 -19.90 10.38 13.97
C GLY A 175 -19.74 11.75 13.30
N LYS A 176 -19.99 11.81 11.98
CA LYS A 176 -19.89 13.03 11.14
C LYS A 176 -20.53 14.29 11.75
N SER A 177 -21.72 14.16 12.34
CA SER A 177 -22.45 15.29 12.96
C SER A 177 -21.94 15.68 14.35
N CYS A 178 -21.24 14.78 15.03
CA CYS A 178 -20.63 15.06 16.33
C CYS A 178 -19.22 15.61 16.20
N LEU A 179 -18.54 15.37 15.08
CA LEU A 179 -17.18 15.88 14.84
C LEU A 179 -17.09 17.41 14.96
N GLU A 180 -18.12 18.13 14.51
CA GLU A 180 -18.19 19.60 14.62
C GLU A 180 -18.11 20.09 16.08
N ALA A 181 -18.57 19.31 17.05
CA ALA A 181 -18.48 19.67 18.46
C ALA A 181 -17.03 19.66 18.99
N PHE A 182 -16.12 18.96 18.32
CA PHE A 182 -14.72 18.84 18.72
C PHE A 182 -13.80 19.72 17.88
N LEU A 183 -13.98 19.71 16.56
CA LEU A 183 -13.13 20.44 15.63
C LEU A 183 -13.74 21.75 15.16
N GLY A 184 -14.95 22.14 15.60
CA GLY A 184 -15.63 23.36 15.15
C GLY A 184 -16.05 23.36 13.67
N VAL A 185 -15.62 22.36 12.89
CA VAL A 185 -15.87 22.26 11.46
C VAL A 185 -16.68 21.02 11.11
N LYS A 186 -17.67 21.19 10.24
CA LYS A 186 -18.41 20.07 9.62
C LYS A 186 -17.51 19.36 8.62
N PRO A 187 -17.60 18.03 8.50
CA PRO A 187 -16.85 17.27 7.49
C PRO A 187 -17.13 17.70 6.03
N LYS A 188 -18.34 18.22 5.75
CA LYS A 188 -18.67 18.89 4.46
C LYS A 188 -17.77 20.11 4.12
N GLY A 189 -16.92 20.58 5.02
CA GLY A 189 -15.89 21.60 4.78
C GLY A 189 -14.46 21.09 4.99
N LEU A 190 -14.27 19.79 5.14
CA LEU A 190 -13.02 19.07 5.38
C LEU A 190 -12.86 17.98 4.32
N TRP A 191 -13.18 18.28 3.06
CA TRP A 191 -13.11 17.33 1.95
C TRP A 191 -11.70 16.75 1.74
N ALA A 192 -10.66 17.34 2.34
CA ALA A 192 -9.31 16.74 2.42
C ALA A 192 -9.22 15.49 3.32
N LEU A 193 -10.08 15.41 4.33
CA LEU A 193 -10.19 14.31 5.28
C LEU A 193 -11.14 13.22 4.76
N GLU A 194 -12.03 13.59 3.83
CA GLU A 194 -12.97 12.69 3.18
C GLU A 194 -12.36 12.25 1.84
N TRP A 195 -12.20 10.95 1.63
CA TRP A 195 -11.52 10.33 0.47
C TRP A 195 -12.03 10.73 -0.94
N THR A 196 -13.02 11.62 -1.06
CA THR A 196 -13.63 12.02 -2.35
C THR A 196 -14.07 13.48 -2.32
N LEU A 197 -13.49 14.33 -3.19
CA LEU A 197 -14.24 15.40 -3.84
C LEU A 197 -15.03 14.72 -4.95
N ASP A 198 -16.32 14.48 -4.74
CA ASP A 198 -17.22 14.19 -5.85
C ASP A 198 -17.61 15.53 -6.48
N GLU A 199 -17.72 15.62 -7.81
CA GLU A 199 -18.17 16.87 -8.49
C GLU A 199 -19.53 17.33 -7.94
N LYS A 200 -20.37 16.37 -7.49
CA LYS A 200 -21.64 16.61 -6.82
C LYS A 200 -21.53 17.36 -5.48
N ASP A 201 -20.40 17.26 -4.78
CA ASP A 201 -20.18 17.96 -3.50
C ASP A 201 -19.81 19.44 -3.71
N LEU A 202 -19.39 19.83 -4.93
CA LEU A 202 -19.08 21.21 -5.30
C LEU A 202 -20.34 21.99 -5.79
N ASP A 203 -21.32 21.28 -6.34
CA ASP A 203 -22.56 21.86 -6.92
C ASP A 203 -23.70 22.09 -5.89
N ASP A 204 -23.53 21.62 -4.66
CA ASP A 204 -24.51 21.67 -3.55
C ASP A 204 -24.75 23.10 -2.96
N ALA A 205 -24.42 24.16 -3.71
CA ALA A 205 -24.53 25.56 -3.27
C ALA A 205 -25.88 26.22 -3.58
N ASP A 206 -26.76 25.62 -4.37
CA ASP A 206 -28.16 26.05 -4.52
C ASP A 206 -29.07 24.84 -4.79
N ASP A 207 -30.17 24.75 -4.03
CA ASP A 207 -31.14 23.67 -4.12
C ASP A 207 -31.73 23.54 -5.55
N ALA A 208 -31.89 22.28 -5.98
CA ALA A 208 -32.82 21.76 -6.98
C ALA A 208 -32.26 21.27 -8.34
N VAL A 209 -31.44 20.21 -8.35
CA VAL A 209 -31.54 19.14 -9.38
C VAL A 209 -31.18 17.78 -8.76
N ARG A 210 -32.18 17.07 -8.23
CA ARG A 210 -32.05 15.64 -7.94
C ARG A 210 -32.25 14.84 -9.23
N TRP A 211 -31.15 14.41 -9.84
CA TRP A 211 -31.11 13.16 -10.57
C TRP A 211 -29.88 12.37 -10.09
N SER A 212 -30.13 11.49 -9.13
CA SER A 212 -29.15 10.56 -8.58
C SER A 212 -28.72 9.57 -9.66
N SER A 213 -27.54 9.77 -10.22
CA SER A 213 -26.71 8.70 -10.80
C SER A 213 -25.40 8.58 -10.02
N ALA A 214 -25.47 8.55 -8.69
CA ALA A 214 -24.52 7.72 -7.96
C ALA A 214 -24.99 6.29 -8.20
N GLY A 215 -24.49 5.67 -9.27
CA GLY A 215 -24.80 4.27 -9.57
C GLY A 215 -24.51 3.43 -8.33
N SER A 216 -25.46 2.59 -7.97
CA SER A 216 -25.32 1.53 -6.97
C SER A 216 -24.42 0.41 -7.51
N ASP A 217 -23.28 0.79 -8.09
CA ASP A 217 -22.38 -0.15 -8.74
C ASP A 217 -21.64 -0.88 -7.62
N VAL A 218 -22.03 -2.13 -7.46
CA VAL A 218 -21.33 -3.10 -6.63
C VAL A 218 -20.70 -4.12 -7.55
N PHE A 219 -19.46 -4.46 -7.26
CA PHE A 219 -18.68 -5.41 -8.05
C PHE A 219 -18.50 -6.68 -7.23
N ASP A 220 -18.60 -7.84 -7.86
CA ASP A 220 -18.14 -9.06 -7.21
C ASP A 220 -16.61 -8.95 -6.97
N ALA A 221 -16.15 -9.26 -5.76
CA ALA A 221 -14.75 -9.07 -5.40
C ALA A 221 -13.79 -9.94 -6.23
N GLU A 222 -14.17 -11.18 -6.56
CA GLU A 222 -13.32 -12.08 -7.34
C GLU A 222 -13.28 -11.64 -8.81
N GLU A 223 -14.42 -11.28 -9.40
CA GLU A 223 -14.47 -10.74 -10.76
C GLU A 223 -13.76 -9.39 -10.89
N LEU A 224 -13.88 -8.52 -9.89
CA LEU A 224 -13.18 -7.24 -9.86
C LEU A 224 -11.65 -7.43 -9.83
N LEU A 225 -11.16 -8.35 -9.00
CA LEU A 225 -9.73 -8.68 -8.96
C LEU A 225 -9.28 -9.38 -10.26
N ALA A 226 -10.11 -10.24 -10.84
CA ALA A 226 -9.79 -10.92 -12.09
C ALA A 226 -9.68 -9.92 -13.25
N ALA A 227 -10.61 -8.96 -13.35
CA ALA A 227 -10.54 -7.88 -14.33
C ALA A 227 -9.30 -7.01 -14.12
N ALA A 228 -9.00 -6.64 -12.87
CA ALA A 228 -7.78 -5.90 -12.54
C ALA A 228 -6.52 -6.67 -12.94
N ALA A 229 -6.44 -7.96 -12.63
CA ALA A 229 -5.28 -8.80 -12.97
C ALA A 229 -5.11 -8.93 -14.49
N SER A 230 -6.19 -9.26 -15.22
CA SER A 230 -6.15 -9.42 -16.67
C SER A 230 -5.79 -8.14 -17.42
N THR A 231 -6.27 -6.98 -16.95
CA THR A 231 -5.97 -5.69 -17.60
C THR A 231 -4.60 -5.12 -17.25
N THR A 232 -3.95 -5.62 -16.19
CA THR A 232 -2.66 -5.10 -15.71
C THR A 232 -1.48 -6.07 -15.83
N GLY A 233 -1.66 -7.21 -16.51
CA GLY A 233 -0.62 -8.25 -16.55
C GLY A 233 -0.29 -8.76 -15.14
N ASN A 234 -1.32 -9.14 -14.38
CA ASN A 234 -1.20 -9.60 -12.99
C ASN A 234 -0.48 -8.58 -12.10
N GLY A 235 -0.82 -7.30 -12.24
CA GLY A 235 -0.29 -6.21 -11.43
C GLY A 235 1.02 -5.59 -11.91
N GLU A 236 1.60 -6.03 -13.03
CA GLU A 236 2.83 -5.44 -13.61
C GLU A 236 2.64 -3.98 -14.03
N SER A 237 1.51 -3.66 -14.66
CA SER A 237 1.17 -2.30 -15.09
C SER A 237 0.16 -1.63 -14.17
N PHE A 238 0.09 -2.05 -12.91
CA PHE A 238 -0.81 -1.43 -11.93
C PHE A 238 -0.42 0.03 -11.66
N VAL A 239 -1.40 0.93 -11.75
CA VAL A 239 -1.23 2.36 -11.50
C VAL A 239 -2.02 2.76 -10.27
N ALA A 240 -1.30 3.06 -9.19
CA ALA A 240 -1.88 3.64 -7.99
C ALA A 240 -2.38 5.07 -8.24
N LYS A 241 -3.41 5.50 -7.51
CA LYS A 241 -4.01 6.84 -7.69
C LYS A 241 -3.02 7.99 -7.51
N SER A 242 -2.06 7.87 -6.59
CA SER A 242 -1.01 8.87 -6.37
C SER A 242 0.03 8.94 -7.49
N ARG A 243 0.08 7.94 -8.37
CA ARG A 243 0.98 7.86 -9.53
C ARG A 243 0.24 7.97 -10.86
N ALA A 244 -1.06 8.21 -10.82
CA ALA A 244 -1.87 8.37 -12.01
C ALA A 244 -1.50 9.65 -12.75
N SER A 245 -1.59 9.61 -14.07
CA SER A 245 -1.34 10.73 -14.96
C SER A 245 -2.31 10.68 -16.14
N MET A 246 -2.25 11.68 -17.02
CA MET A 246 -3.03 11.72 -18.25
C MET A 246 -2.85 10.48 -19.14
N GLU A 247 -1.60 10.01 -19.28
CA GLU A 247 -1.26 8.88 -20.15
C GLU A 247 -1.53 7.53 -19.47
N HIS A 248 -1.57 7.55 -18.14
CA HIS A 248 -1.69 6.36 -17.30
C HIS A 248 -2.68 6.63 -16.16
N PRO A 249 -4.00 6.50 -16.39
CA PRO A 249 -5.00 6.69 -15.34
C PRO A 249 -4.84 5.65 -14.24
N ALA A 250 -5.38 5.94 -13.06
CA ALA A 250 -5.41 4.98 -11.96
C ALA A 250 -6.14 3.71 -12.41
N THR A 251 -5.60 2.53 -12.10
CA THR A 251 -6.21 1.25 -12.50
C THR A 251 -7.66 1.15 -12.01
N SER A 252 -7.95 1.65 -10.81
CA SER A 252 -9.32 1.68 -10.27
C SER A 252 -10.28 2.52 -11.11
N ASP A 253 -9.82 3.68 -11.59
CA ASP A 253 -10.67 4.61 -12.33
C ASP A 253 -10.92 4.06 -13.73
N ALA A 254 -9.89 3.49 -14.38
CA ALA A 254 -10.02 2.79 -15.66
C ALA A 254 -11.01 1.61 -15.58
N LEU A 255 -10.91 0.77 -14.53
CA LEU A 255 -11.83 -0.35 -14.32
C LEU A 255 -13.28 0.11 -14.11
N ILE A 256 -13.48 1.18 -13.34
CA ILE A 256 -14.80 1.73 -13.09
C ILE A 256 -15.41 2.32 -14.37
N MET A 257 -14.61 3.01 -15.19
CA MET A 257 -15.07 3.67 -16.40
C MET A 257 -15.32 2.68 -17.55
N GLN A 258 -14.54 1.61 -17.62
CA GLN A 258 -14.57 0.63 -18.72
C GLN A 258 -14.91 -0.77 -18.22
N TRP A 259 -15.80 -0.87 -17.22
CA TRP A 259 -16.08 -2.14 -16.54
C TRP A 259 -16.47 -3.26 -17.51
N ASP A 260 -17.41 -3.02 -18.44
CA ASP A 260 -17.86 -4.06 -19.37
C ASP A 260 -16.70 -4.59 -20.23
N ALA A 261 -15.86 -3.70 -20.76
CA ALA A 261 -14.69 -4.09 -21.54
C ALA A 261 -13.64 -4.82 -20.69
N ALA A 262 -13.42 -4.39 -19.45
CA ALA A 262 -12.49 -5.04 -18.54
C ALA A 262 -12.98 -6.42 -18.08
N HIS A 263 -14.29 -6.57 -17.88
CA HIS A 263 -14.95 -7.83 -17.50
C HIS A 263 -14.92 -8.84 -18.66
N ASP A 264 -15.22 -8.38 -19.89
CA ASP A 264 -15.10 -9.20 -21.10
C ASP A 264 -13.64 -9.61 -21.38
N ALA A 265 -12.67 -8.81 -20.95
CA ALA A 265 -11.24 -9.09 -21.08
C ALA A 265 -10.68 -10.05 -20.00
N ILE A 266 -11.50 -10.55 -19.07
CA ILE A 266 -11.04 -11.47 -18.02
C ILE A 266 -10.48 -12.76 -18.65
N THR A 267 -9.22 -13.04 -18.34
CA THR A 267 -8.48 -14.23 -18.74
C THR A 267 -8.51 -15.31 -17.65
N ASP A 268 -8.28 -16.57 -18.02
CA ASP A 268 -8.15 -17.66 -17.04
C ASP A 268 -6.98 -17.42 -16.07
N ASP A 269 -5.88 -16.88 -16.59
CA ASP A 269 -4.71 -16.47 -15.80
C ASP A 269 -5.06 -15.38 -14.78
N GLY A 270 -5.80 -14.34 -15.19
CA GLY A 270 -6.28 -13.30 -14.28
C GLY A 270 -7.25 -13.82 -13.22
N ARG A 271 -8.13 -14.78 -13.56
CA ARG A 271 -8.99 -15.46 -12.57
C ARG A 271 -8.16 -16.25 -11.56
N GLN A 272 -7.12 -16.94 -12.02
CA GLN A 272 -6.24 -17.69 -11.12
C GLN A 272 -5.47 -16.73 -10.19
N PHE A 273 -4.89 -15.67 -10.74
CA PHE A 273 -4.18 -14.66 -9.95
C PHE A 273 -5.08 -13.99 -8.90
N ALA A 274 -6.34 -13.69 -9.24
CA ALA A 274 -7.33 -13.18 -8.30
C ALA A 274 -7.62 -14.17 -7.16
N ARG A 275 -7.81 -15.47 -7.47
CA ARG A 275 -8.03 -16.52 -6.47
C ARG A 275 -6.82 -16.70 -5.55
N ASP A 276 -5.63 -16.63 -6.11
CA ASP A 276 -4.39 -16.74 -5.35
C ASP A 276 -4.20 -15.52 -4.44
N THR A 277 -4.50 -14.32 -4.94
CA THR A 277 -4.53 -13.07 -4.16
C THR A 277 -5.48 -13.19 -2.96
N LEU A 278 -6.71 -13.68 -3.19
CA LEU A 278 -7.69 -13.88 -2.11
C LEU A 278 -7.25 -14.96 -1.12
N THR A 279 -6.56 -16.00 -1.59
CA THR A 279 -6.01 -17.07 -0.74
C THR A 279 -4.90 -16.52 0.15
N TRP A 280 -3.95 -15.80 -0.45
CA TRP A 280 -2.88 -15.10 0.26
C TRP A 280 -3.43 -14.13 1.32
N LEU A 281 -4.45 -13.33 0.99
CA LEU A 281 -5.08 -12.44 1.98
C LEU A 281 -5.75 -13.20 3.14
N ARG A 282 -6.18 -14.45 2.96
CA ARG A 282 -6.74 -15.25 4.08
C ARG A 282 -5.66 -15.84 4.98
N THR A 283 -4.48 -16.09 4.44
CA THR A 283 -3.42 -16.85 5.14
C THR A 283 -2.25 -15.99 5.60
N THR A 284 -2.06 -14.79 5.02
CA THR A 284 -0.97 -13.89 5.36
C THR A 284 -1.03 -13.44 6.81
N ASP A 285 0.13 -13.53 7.48
CA ASP A 285 0.40 -13.03 8.82
C ASP A 285 0.84 -11.57 8.83
N GLU A 286 0.93 -10.92 7.66
CA GLU A 286 1.18 -9.48 7.57
C GLU A 286 0.12 -8.67 8.33
N ILE A 287 0.60 -7.69 9.12
CA ILE A 287 -0.20 -6.84 10.00
C ILE A 287 -0.02 -5.39 9.56
N GLY A 288 -1.10 -4.61 9.62
CA GLY A 288 -1.10 -3.18 9.33
C GLY A 288 -2.46 -2.74 8.80
N ASP A 289 -2.75 -1.44 8.88
CA ASP A 289 -4.02 -0.88 8.44
C ASP A 289 -4.28 -1.16 6.95
N TYR A 290 -3.24 -1.12 6.12
CA TYR A 290 -3.36 -1.45 4.70
C TYR A 290 -3.83 -2.89 4.47
N ILE A 291 -3.15 -3.89 5.05
CA ILE A 291 -3.55 -5.31 4.93
C ILE A 291 -4.92 -5.55 5.57
N GLY A 292 -5.20 -4.90 6.71
CA GLY A 292 -6.52 -4.90 7.34
C GLY A 292 -7.61 -4.41 6.38
N ASN A 293 -7.35 -3.32 5.66
CA ASN A 293 -8.28 -2.76 4.67
C ASN A 293 -8.46 -3.65 3.44
N LEU A 294 -7.40 -4.32 2.97
CA LEU A 294 -7.52 -5.32 1.91
C LEU A 294 -8.42 -6.48 2.35
N LYS A 295 -8.17 -7.02 3.55
CA LYS A 295 -9.01 -8.08 4.14
C LYS A 295 -10.45 -7.61 4.29
N ALA A 296 -10.68 -6.42 4.87
CA ALA A 296 -12.01 -5.86 5.06
C ALA A 296 -12.75 -5.60 3.74
N SER A 297 -12.05 -5.20 2.67
CA SER A 297 -12.66 -4.92 1.36
C SER A 297 -12.91 -6.17 0.50
N LEU A 298 -12.15 -7.25 0.69
CA LEU A 298 -12.16 -8.42 -0.21
C LEU A 298 -12.59 -9.74 0.45
N ILE A 299 -12.40 -9.89 1.76
CA ILE A 299 -12.74 -11.11 2.48
C ILE A 299 -14.12 -10.94 3.13
N PRO A 300 -15.09 -11.84 2.86
CA PRO A 300 -16.41 -11.80 3.46
C PRO A 300 -16.35 -12.15 4.95
N LYS A 301 -17.11 -11.42 5.78
CA LYS A 301 -17.16 -11.65 7.23
C LYS A 301 -17.72 -13.03 7.61
N ASP A 302 -18.62 -13.57 6.79
CA ASP A 302 -19.40 -14.79 7.04
C ASP A 302 -19.14 -15.90 6.01
N GLY A 303 -18.10 -15.76 5.19
CA GLY A 303 -17.77 -16.74 4.13
C GLY A 303 -18.70 -16.71 2.92
N THR A 304 -19.59 -15.72 2.80
CA THR A 304 -20.46 -15.53 1.63
C THR A 304 -19.76 -14.79 0.49
N GLN A 305 -20.47 -14.47 -0.59
CA GLN A 305 -19.93 -13.67 -1.68
C GLN A 305 -19.63 -12.24 -1.20
N LYS A 306 -18.44 -11.71 -1.55
CA LYS A 306 -18.06 -10.34 -1.21
C LYS A 306 -18.40 -9.39 -2.35
N TRP A 307 -19.11 -8.32 -2.01
CA TRP A 307 -19.42 -7.23 -2.93
C TRP A 307 -18.63 -5.98 -2.54
N VAL A 308 -18.04 -5.34 -3.54
CA VAL A 308 -17.21 -4.13 -3.40
C VAL A 308 -18.01 -2.95 -3.94
N ALA A 309 -18.38 -2.02 -3.06
CA ALA A 309 -18.96 -0.75 -3.49
C ALA A 309 -17.96 0.06 -4.32
N ARG A 310 -18.44 0.79 -5.33
CA ARG A 310 -17.63 1.70 -6.19
C ARG A 310 -16.58 2.52 -5.42
N LYS A 311 -16.94 3.08 -4.26
CA LYS A 311 -16.04 3.90 -3.42
C LYS A 311 -14.85 3.13 -2.82
N HIS A 312 -14.93 1.80 -2.75
CA HIS A 312 -13.89 0.91 -2.21
C HIS A 312 -13.11 0.18 -3.31
N VAL A 313 -13.43 0.38 -4.60
CA VAL A 313 -12.71 -0.29 -5.69
C VAL A 313 -11.21 -0.01 -5.62
N GLY A 314 -10.81 1.25 -5.38
CA GLY A 314 -9.40 1.64 -5.31
C GLY A 314 -8.57 0.85 -4.30
N ILE A 315 -9.08 0.66 -3.09
CA ILE A 315 -8.40 -0.15 -2.07
C ILE A 315 -8.46 -1.65 -2.42
N ALA A 316 -9.62 -2.14 -2.86
CA ALA A 316 -9.81 -3.55 -3.21
C ALA A 316 -8.84 -3.99 -4.33
N VAL A 317 -8.79 -3.27 -5.45
CA VAL A 317 -7.94 -3.64 -6.59
C VAL A 317 -6.45 -3.44 -6.31
N SER A 318 -6.08 -2.66 -5.29
CA SER A 318 -4.66 -2.56 -4.92
C SER A 318 -4.07 -3.89 -4.41
N ALA A 319 -4.93 -4.85 -4.04
CA ALA A 319 -4.50 -6.18 -3.62
C ALA A 319 -3.71 -6.95 -4.71
N ILE A 320 -4.02 -6.76 -6.00
CA ILE A 320 -3.25 -7.45 -7.06
C ILE A 320 -1.78 -7.00 -7.10
N SER A 321 -1.52 -5.71 -6.91
CA SER A 321 -0.17 -5.17 -6.81
C SER A 321 0.52 -5.58 -5.51
N ALA A 322 -0.23 -5.68 -4.40
CA ALA A 322 0.31 -6.19 -3.14
C ALA A 322 0.72 -7.67 -3.25
N TYR A 323 -0.11 -8.51 -3.87
CA TYR A 323 0.19 -9.92 -4.08
C TYR A 323 1.36 -10.14 -5.05
N ARG A 324 1.43 -9.39 -6.16
CA ARG A 324 2.60 -9.44 -7.06
C ARG A 324 3.89 -9.15 -6.30
N ARG A 325 3.93 -8.08 -5.49
CA ARG A 325 5.10 -7.75 -4.65
C ARG A 325 5.41 -8.82 -3.61
N HIS A 326 4.40 -9.54 -3.11
CA HIS A 326 4.62 -10.70 -2.25
C HIS A 326 5.34 -11.82 -3.02
N LEU A 327 4.88 -12.16 -4.22
CA LEU A 327 5.55 -13.14 -5.09
C LEU A 327 6.99 -12.73 -5.45
N ASP A 328 7.21 -11.45 -5.77
CA ASP A 328 8.55 -10.94 -6.09
C ASP A 328 9.49 -11.09 -4.88
N ARG A 329 9.02 -10.80 -3.67
CA ARG A 329 9.77 -11.02 -2.42
C ARG A 329 10.05 -12.51 -2.18
N GLU A 330 9.06 -13.39 -2.39
CA GLU A 330 9.26 -14.83 -2.25
C GLU A 330 10.27 -15.37 -3.26
N ALA A 331 10.20 -14.91 -4.51
CA ALA A 331 11.15 -15.27 -5.56
C ALA A 331 12.56 -14.77 -5.24
N GLU A 332 12.70 -13.54 -4.76
CA GLU A 332 13.98 -12.98 -4.31
C GLU A 332 14.56 -13.79 -3.13
N MET A 333 13.74 -14.12 -2.14
CA MET A 333 14.15 -14.92 -0.98
C MET A 333 14.54 -16.35 -1.38
N ALA A 334 13.77 -16.99 -2.25
CA ALA A 334 14.08 -18.31 -2.77
C ALA A 334 15.37 -18.31 -3.59
N ALA A 335 15.60 -17.27 -4.41
CA ALA A 335 16.83 -17.09 -5.16
C ALA A 335 18.03 -16.88 -4.22
N LYS A 336 17.90 -16.07 -3.17
CA LYS A 336 18.93 -15.86 -2.14
C LYS A 336 19.24 -17.14 -1.36
N GLU A 337 18.22 -17.91 -0.97
CA GLU A 337 18.42 -19.16 -0.24
C GLU A 337 19.05 -20.24 -1.13
N LYS A 338 18.60 -20.37 -2.38
CA LYS A 338 19.25 -21.25 -3.35
C LYS A 338 20.71 -20.85 -3.58
N ALA A 339 20.97 -19.55 -3.72
CA ALA A 339 22.32 -19.00 -3.83
C ALA A 339 23.19 -19.36 -2.62
N ARG A 340 22.62 -19.30 -1.41
CA ARG A 340 23.28 -19.69 -0.16
C ARG A 340 23.55 -21.19 -0.08
N GLN A 341 22.68 -22.03 -0.63
CA GLN A 341 22.87 -23.49 -0.68
C GLN A 341 23.89 -23.91 -1.73
N GLU A 342 23.90 -23.23 -2.89
CA GLU A 342 24.89 -23.44 -3.95
C GLU A 342 26.24 -22.80 -3.60
N TYR A 343 26.26 -21.89 -2.61
CA TYR A 343 27.46 -21.20 -2.20
C TYR A 343 28.56 -22.17 -1.74
N GLN A 344 29.73 -22.02 -2.37
CA GLN A 344 30.96 -22.67 -1.97
C GLN A 344 31.98 -21.59 -1.57
N PRO A 345 32.62 -21.71 -0.40
CA PRO A 345 33.69 -20.80 0.00
C PRO A 345 34.85 -20.84 -0.99
N GLY A 346 35.55 -19.71 -1.14
CA GLY A 346 36.61 -19.51 -2.12
C GLY A 346 36.26 -18.55 -3.26
N PHE A 347 37.14 -18.51 -4.25
CA PHE A 347 37.12 -17.53 -5.33
C PHE A 347 37.17 -18.22 -6.70
N VAL A 348 36.49 -17.63 -7.70
CA VAL A 348 36.38 -18.20 -9.05
C VAL A 348 37.75 -18.32 -9.74
N ALA A 349 38.60 -17.31 -9.58
CA ALA A 349 39.94 -17.28 -10.17
C ALA A 349 40.86 -16.30 -9.41
N PRO A 350 42.19 -16.43 -9.52
CA PRO A 350 43.15 -15.49 -8.92
C PRO A 350 42.96 -14.03 -9.37
N VAL A 351 43.36 -13.09 -8.51
CA VAL A 351 43.32 -11.66 -8.82
C VAL A 351 44.16 -11.35 -10.07
N GLY A 352 43.58 -10.57 -10.99
CA GLY A 352 44.19 -10.19 -12.27
C GLY A 352 43.84 -11.12 -13.43
N GLU A 353 43.29 -12.31 -13.18
CA GLU A 353 42.91 -13.23 -14.25
C GLU A 353 41.62 -12.82 -14.95
N LYS A 354 41.52 -13.23 -16.22
CA LYS A 354 40.34 -13.00 -17.06
C LYS A 354 39.45 -14.22 -17.04
N ILE A 355 38.22 -14.03 -16.58
CA ILE A 355 37.18 -15.04 -16.60
C ILE A 355 36.56 -15.07 -18.01
N ALA A 356 36.65 -16.23 -18.67
CA ALA A 356 35.93 -16.49 -19.91
C ALA A 356 34.42 -16.57 -19.65
N PRO A 357 33.55 -16.38 -20.66
CA PRO A 357 32.10 -16.49 -20.47
C PRO A 357 31.72 -17.78 -19.75
N ALA A 358 31.15 -17.64 -18.56
CA ALA A 358 30.74 -18.73 -17.69
C ALA A 358 29.29 -18.51 -17.23
N PRO A 359 28.52 -19.58 -17.01
CA PRO A 359 27.14 -19.47 -16.54
C PRO A 359 27.09 -19.07 -15.07
N ALA A 360 26.13 -18.22 -14.72
CA ALA A 360 25.84 -17.80 -13.36
C ALA A 360 24.35 -17.52 -13.18
N THR A 361 23.92 -17.42 -11.93
CA THR A 361 22.58 -16.94 -11.56
C THR A 361 22.70 -15.58 -10.89
N ILE A 362 21.86 -14.61 -11.25
CA ILE A 362 21.76 -13.32 -10.54
C ILE A 362 21.07 -13.55 -9.21
N VAL A 363 21.69 -13.14 -8.11
CA VAL A 363 21.18 -13.42 -6.75
C VAL A 363 20.94 -12.16 -5.93
N GLY A 364 21.31 -11.00 -6.47
CA GLY A 364 20.97 -9.71 -5.88
C GLY A 364 21.43 -8.55 -6.75
N VAL A 365 20.60 -7.52 -6.80
CA VAL A 365 20.88 -6.26 -7.49
C VAL A 365 20.60 -5.15 -6.49
N PHE A 366 21.60 -4.32 -6.20
CA PHE A 366 21.47 -3.23 -5.25
C PHE A 366 21.82 -1.90 -5.91
N HIS A 367 21.01 -0.88 -5.63
CA HIS A 367 21.22 0.48 -6.08
C HIS A 367 21.55 1.38 -4.88
N PRO A 368 22.82 1.40 -4.42
CA PRO A 368 23.22 2.30 -3.34
C PRO A 368 22.95 3.76 -3.70
N GLU A 369 22.84 4.60 -2.67
CA GLU A 369 22.61 6.03 -2.85
C GLU A 369 23.63 6.65 -3.83
N PRO A 370 23.15 7.47 -4.78
CA PRO A 370 24.03 8.08 -5.76
C PRO A 370 25.00 9.04 -5.11
N ARG A 371 26.28 8.94 -5.48
CA ARG A 371 27.32 9.80 -4.94
C ARG A 371 27.35 11.12 -5.70
N SER A 372 27.24 12.24 -4.99
CA SER A 372 27.44 13.57 -5.58
C SER A 372 28.87 13.75 -6.07
N LEU A 373 29.03 14.16 -7.33
CA LEU A 373 30.31 14.55 -7.94
C LEU A 373 30.53 16.07 -7.89
N GLY A 374 29.64 16.82 -7.22
CA GLY A 374 29.57 18.28 -7.30
C GLY A 374 28.91 18.77 -8.60
N TYR A 375 28.61 20.07 -8.66
CA TYR A 375 27.99 20.72 -9.83
C TYR A 375 26.71 20.04 -10.33
N GLY A 376 25.89 19.51 -9.42
CA GLY A 376 24.63 18.82 -9.77
C GLY A 376 24.80 17.49 -10.50
N ARG A 377 26.03 16.94 -10.60
CA ARG A 377 26.27 15.62 -11.21
C ARG A 377 26.21 14.52 -10.16
N MET A 378 25.49 13.46 -10.46
CA MET A 378 25.39 12.27 -9.62
C MET A 378 26.07 11.08 -10.29
N ALA A 379 26.80 10.29 -9.51
CA ALA A 379 27.38 9.03 -9.94
C ALA A 379 26.55 7.86 -9.38
N TYR A 380 25.84 7.19 -10.26
CA TYR A 380 25.08 5.98 -9.94
C TYR A 380 26.01 4.77 -10.03
N THR A 381 25.80 3.82 -9.12
CA THR A 381 26.48 2.52 -9.11
C THR A 381 25.43 1.46 -8.89
N THR A 382 25.53 0.34 -9.61
CA THR A 382 24.72 -0.85 -9.37
C THR A 382 25.63 -1.97 -8.90
N ILE A 383 25.27 -2.62 -7.81
CA ILE A 383 25.99 -3.79 -7.29
C ILE A 383 25.22 -5.03 -7.73
N VAL A 384 25.83 -5.83 -8.59
CA VAL A 384 25.26 -7.10 -9.06
C VAL A 384 26.00 -8.24 -8.37
N LYS A 385 25.25 -9.09 -7.66
CA LYS A 385 25.75 -10.32 -7.04
C LYS A 385 25.28 -11.52 -7.85
N MET A 386 26.19 -12.46 -8.08
CA MET A 386 25.97 -13.67 -8.86
C MET A 386 26.57 -14.87 -8.15
N ILE A 387 25.98 -16.04 -8.32
CA ILE A 387 26.62 -17.32 -8.01
C ILE A 387 26.99 -17.99 -9.33
N ASP A 388 28.29 -18.25 -9.51
CA ASP A 388 28.85 -18.98 -10.65
C ASP A 388 28.48 -20.48 -10.60
N ALA A 389 28.62 -21.19 -11.71
CA ALA A 389 28.42 -22.65 -11.75
C ALA A 389 29.31 -23.46 -10.80
N SER A 390 30.42 -22.88 -10.34
CA SER A 390 31.27 -23.47 -9.28
C SER A 390 30.72 -23.28 -7.86
N GLY A 391 29.67 -22.49 -7.69
CA GLY A 391 29.12 -22.11 -6.39
C GLY A 391 29.79 -20.88 -5.75
N HIS A 392 30.85 -20.33 -6.35
CA HIS A 392 31.50 -19.14 -5.79
C HIS A 392 30.73 -17.86 -6.10
N GLN A 393 30.72 -16.92 -5.15
CA GLN A 393 30.09 -15.62 -5.36
C GLN A 393 30.97 -14.70 -6.22
N VAL A 394 30.34 -14.10 -7.23
CA VAL A 394 30.91 -13.07 -8.07
C VAL A 394 30.16 -11.76 -7.82
N THR A 395 30.89 -10.67 -7.63
CA THR A 395 30.30 -9.35 -7.38
C THR A 395 30.83 -8.34 -8.39
N TRP A 396 29.92 -7.60 -9.02
CA TRP A 396 30.25 -6.56 -9.98
C TRP A 396 29.69 -5.21 -9.55
N PHE A 397 30.58 -4.25 -9.40
CA PHE A 397 30.25 -2.83 -9.21
C PHE A 397 30.15 -2.17 -10.58
N ALA A 398 28.93 -2.17 -11.14
CA ALA A 398 28.64 -1.56 -12.42
C ALA A 398 28.45 -0.05 -12.29
N SER A 399 28.99 0.71 -13.24
CA SER A 399 28.70 2.14 -13.36
C SER A 399 27.31 2.36 -13.94
N GLY A 400 26.56 3.31 -13.39
CA GLY A 400 25.19 3.62 -13.80
C GLY A 400 24.14 2.75 -13.11
N THR A 401 22.89 3.00 -13.47
CA THR A 401 21.75 2.15 -13.10
C THR A 401 21.66 1.01 -14.10
N LYS A 402 21.62 -0.22 -13.61
CA LYS A 402 21.56 -1.45 -14.42
C LYS A 402 20.44 -2.34 -13.91
N MET A 403 19.52 -2.78 -14.77
CA MET A 403 18.36 -3.57 -14.36
C MET A 403 18.61 -5.04 -14.65
N PHE A 404 18.49 -5.90 -13.64
CA PHE A 404 18.52 -7.35 -13.80
C PHE A 404 17.42 -7.98 -12.95
N GLU A 405 16.85 -9.07 -13.45
CA GLU A 405 15.90 -9.88 -12.71
C GLU A 405 16.64 -10.85 -11.79
N VAL A 406 16.36 -10.80 -10.49
CA VAL A 406 16.94 -11.75 -9.52
C VAL A 406 16.38 -13.15 -9.80
N GLY A 407 17.25 -14.15 -9.79
CA GLY A 407 16.91 -15.53 -10.16
C GLY A 407 17.16 -15.85 -11.64
N SER A 408 17.39 -14.85 -12.50
CA SER A 408 17.70 -15.07 -13.91
C SER A 408 19.06 -15.77 -14.10
N LYS A 409 19.10 -16.68 -15.09
CA LYS A 409 20.34 -17.33 -15.54
C LYS A 409 21.02 -16.45 -16.58
N VAL A 410 22.33 -16.26 -16.43
CA VAL A 410 23.12 -15.40 -17.30
C VAL A 410 24.47 -16.05 -17.62
N ASN A 411 25.13 -15.57 -18.68
CA ASN A 411 26.56 -15.75 -18.85
C ASN A 411 27.28 -14.47 -18.41
N TYR A 412 28.32 -14.60 -17.59
CA TYR A 412 29.18 -13.49 -17.19
C TYR A 412 30.62 -13.71 -17.67
N ALA A 413 31.30 -12.61 -17.99
CA ALA A 413 32.73 -12.58 -18.25
C ALA A 413 33.32 -11.30 -17.68
N GLY A 414 34.60 -11.30 -17.32
CA GLY A 414 35.23 -10.12 -16.73
C GLY A 414 36.69 -10.34 -16.34
N THR A 415 37.28 -9.38 -15.65
CA THR A 415 38.61 -9.53 -15.05
C THR A 415 38.49 -9.46 -13.54
N VAL A 416 39.07 -10.42 -12.83
CA VAL A 416 39.12 -10.42 -11.37
C VAL A 416 39.94 -9.22 -10.92
N LYS A 417 39.28 -8.27 -10.26
CA LYS A 417 39.91 -7.08 -9.71
C LYS A 417 40.44 -7.36 -8.31
N ASP A 418 39.65 -8.07 -7.50
CA ASP A 418 39.94 -8.24 -6.09
C ASP A 418 39.21 -9.46 -5.51
N HIS A 419 39.69 -9.90 -4.35
CA HIS A 419 39.04 -10.90 -3.49
C HIS A 419 38.70 -10.25 -2.16
N SER A 420 37.47 -10.42 -1.70
CA SER A 420 37.02 -9.84 -0.44
C SER A 420 36.10 -10.79 0.30
N GLU A 421 35.96 -10.61 1.60
CA GLU A 421 34.93 -11.28 2.40
C GLU A 421 33.92 -10.22 2.89
N TYR A 422 32.63 -10.51 2.80
CA TYR A 422 31.57 -9.66 3.33
C TYR A 422 30.53 -10.49 4.05
N GLN A 423 30.31 -10.21 5.34
CA GLN A 423 29.37 -10.96 6.18
C GLN A 423 29.61 -12.48 6.13
N GLY A 424 30.88 -12.91 6.12
CA GLY A 424 31.25 -14.33 6.07
C GLY A 424 31.09 -15.00 4.71
N VAL A 425 30.90 -14.23 3.64
CA VAL A 425 30.80 -14.72 2.25
C VAL A 425 32.00 -14.22 1.45
N ASP A 426 32.82 -15.15 0.94
CA ASP A 426 33.89 -14.89 -0.03
C ASP A 426 33.31 -14.37 -1.35
N GLN A 427 33.86 -13.25 -1.83
CA GLN A 427 33.42 -12.56 -3.05
C GLN A 427 34.58 -12.39 -4.02
N THR A 428 34.38 -12.85 -5.25
CA THR A 428 35.24 -12.52 -6.39
C THR A 428 34.75 -11.22 -7.02
N ILE A 429 35.47 -10.12 -6.79
CA ILE A 429 35.11 -8.82 -7.36
C ILE A 429 35.64 -8.74 -8.79
N ILE A 430 34.74 -8.55 -9.76
CA ILE A 430 35.10 -8.42 -11.17
C ILE A 430 34.95 -6.98 -11.68
N THR A 431 35.71 -6.66 -12.73
CA THR A 431 35.60 -5.41 -13.48
C THR A 431 35.43 -5.65 -14.96
N ARG A 432 34.92 -4.61 -15.65
CA ARG A 432 34.59 -4.65 -17.08
C ARG A 432 33.72 -5.87 -17.41
N ALA A 433 32.76 -6.15 -16.53
CA ALA A 433 31.93 -7.32 -16.69
C ALA A 433 31.07 -7.19 -17.95
N LYS A 434 30.86 -8.31 -18.62
CA LYS A 434 29.89 -8.47 -19.68
C LYS A 434 28.90 -9.54 -19.24
N ILE A 435 27.64 -9.15 -19.09
CA ILE A 435 26.54 -10.06 -18.77
C ILE A 435 25.70 -10.23 -20.03
N THR A 436 25.42 -11.47 -20.40
CA THR A 436 24.66 -11.81 -21.60
C THR A 436 23.63 -12.89 -21.33
N ASP A 437 22.57 -12.89 -22.10
CA ASP A 437 21.57 -13.96 -22.12
C ASP A 437 22.22 -15.29 -22.52
N PRO A 438 21.95 -16.41 -21.81
CA PRO A 438 22.54 -17.70 -22.11
C PRO A 438 22.16 -18.26 -23.48
N ASP A 439 20.94 -17.97 -23.94
CA ASP A 439 20.34 -18.56 -25.13
C ASP A 439 20.55 -17.67 -26.36
N THR A 440 20.33 -16.36 -26.23
CA THR A 440 20.46 -15.41 -27.37
C THR A 440 21.87 -14.81 -27.49
N GLY A 441 22.63 -14.77 -26.39
CA GLY A 441 23.92 -14.08 -26.32
C GLY A 441 23.81 -12.55 -26.31
N ASP A 442 22.58 -12.02 -26.24
CA ASP A 442 22.33 -10.59 -26.17
C ASP A 442 22.86 -10.02 -24.85
N LYS A 443 23.31 -8.77 -24.89
CA LYS A 443 23.81 -8.10 -23.69
C LYS A 443 22.64 -7.76 -22.77
N LEU A 444 22.77 -8.12 -21.48
CA LEU A 444 21.75 -7.87 -20.47
C LEU A 444 22.07 -6.66 -19.59
N GLY A 445 20.99 -6.11 -19.04
CA GLY A 445 20.96 -5.07 -18.03
C GLY A 445 21.53 -3.74 -18.45
N ASP A 446 21.39 -3.37 -19.73
CA ASP A 446 21.74 -2.03 -20.17
C ASP A 446 20.80 -0.93 -19.67
#